data_AF-A0A6A7LIQ4-F1
#
_entry.id   AF-A0A6A7LIQ4-F1
#
_cell.length_a   1.000
_cell.length_b   1.000
_cell.length_c   1.000
_cell.angle_alpha   90.00
_cell.angle_beta   90.00
_cell.angle_gamma   90.00
#
_symmetry.space_group_name_H-M   'P 1'
#
loop_
_entity.id
_entity.type
_entity.pdbx_description
1 polymer ?
#
loop_
_entity_poly.entity_id
_entity_poly.type
_entity_poly.pdbx_seq_one_letter_code
_entity_poly.pdbx_strand_id
1 'polypeptide(L)' 'MAESLALEVDSYDIRVMTIFLGQVATKMWQDYDYNYYEKNKNKMLSPQKVAAKKIVEMILDVKKYKNGDSVEMYSP' A
#
# COMPACT_ATOMS: atom_id res chain seq x y z
N MET A 1 -14.26 1.06 3.70
CA MET A 1 -14.62 -0.01 2.74
C MET A 1 -13.94 -1.33 3.08
N ALA A 2 -12.63 -1.34 3.38
CA ALA A 2 -11.96 -2.58 3.79
C ALA A 2 -12.46 -3.15 5.13
N GLU A 3 -12.82 -2.31 6.11
CA GLU A 3 -13.28 -2.77 7.43
C GLU A 3 -14.58 -3.59 7.36
N SER A 4 -15.57 -3.17 6.57
CA SER A 4 -16.83 -3.92 6.45
C SER A 4 -16.61 -5.28 5.78
N LEU A 5 -15.77 -5.33 4.73
CA LEU A 5 -15.42 -6.58 4.06
C LEU A 5 -14.57 -7.48 4.98
N ALA A 6 -13.64 -6.90 5.75
CA ALA A 6 -12.84 -7.63 6.73
C ALA A 6 -13.71 -8.38 7.74
N LEU A 7 -14.78 -7.75 8.24
CA LEU A 7 -15.74 -8.38 9.15
C LEU A 7 -16.54 -9.50 8.48
N GLU A 8 -16.94 -9.31 7.22
CA GLU A 8 -17.71 -10.30 6.46
C GLU A 8 -16.90 -11.58 6.19
N VAL A 9 -15.60 -11.44 5.93
CA VAL A 9 -14.74 -12.58 5.56
C VAL A 9 -13.96 -13.19 6.73
N ASP A 10 -14.07 -12.63 7.94
CA ASP A 10 -13.28 -13.02 9.12
C ASP A 10 -13.44 -14.52 9.47
N SER A 11 -14.66 -15.05 9.33
CA SER A 11 -14.95 -16.47 9.60
C SER A 11 -14.29 -17.45 8.63
N TYR A 12 -13.73 -16.97 7.52
CA TYR A 12 -13.06 -17.78 6.50
C TYR A 12 -11.54 -17.78 6.62
N ASP A 13 -10.97 -17.23 7.71
CA ASP A 13 -9.53 -17.05 7.90
C ASP A 13 -8.89 -16.20 6.79
N ILE A 14 -9.67 -15.28 6.22
CA ILE A 14 -9.23 -14.30 5.23
C ILE A 14 -9.02 -12.96 5.95
N ARG A 15 -7.85 -12.34 5.73
CA ARG A 15 -7.57 -10.98 6.21
C ARG A 15 -7.65 -9.99 5.06
N VAL A 16 -8.34 -8.88 5.31
CA VAL A 16 -8.44 -7.74 4.40
C VAL A 16 -7.84 -6.54 5.11
N MET A 17 -6.91 -5.86 4.45
CA MET A 17 -6.21 -4.69 4.99
C MET A 17 -6.11 -3.62 3.91
N THR A 18 -5.92 -2.37 4.32
CA THR A 18 -5.72 -1.24 3.40
C THR A 18 -4.33 -0.65 3.57
N ILE A 19 -3.71 -0.27 2.45
CA ILE A 19 -2.51 0.55 2.43
C ILE A 19 -2.78 1.86 1.68
N PHE A 20 -2.57 2.99 2.37
CA PHE A 20 -2.57 4.32 1.78
C PHE A 20 -1.14 4.68 1.40
N LEU A 21 -0.89 4.75 0.10
CA LEU A 21 0.40 5.09 -0.45
C LEU A 21 0.46 6.57 -0.80
N GLY A 22 1.58 7.21 -0.45
CA GLY A 22 1.99 8.44 -1.12
C GLY A 22 2.29 8.21 -2.59
N GLN A 23 2.92 9.20 -3.21
CA GLN A 23 3.30 9.14 -4.62
C GLN A 23 4.30 7.99 -4.86
N VAL A 24 3.94 7.06 -5.76
CA VAL A 24 4.79 5.92 -6.13
C VAL A 24 5.27 6.11 -7.56
N ALA A 25 6.55 5.89 -7.81
CA ALA A 25 7.15 6.01 -9.14
C ALA A 25 6.71 4.86 -10.07
N THR A 26 5.46 4.89 -10.52
CA THR A 26 4.84 3.91 -11.41
C THR A 26 4.44 4.55 -12.73
N LYS A 27 4.18 3.69 -13.72
CA LYS A 27 3.62 4.12 -15.01
C LYS A 27 2.27 4.84 -14.85
N MET A 28 1.46 4.47 -13.86
CA MET A 28 0.19 5.15 -13.57
C MET A 28 0.39 6.64 -13.26
N TRP A 29 1.40 6.99 -12.45
CA TRP A 29 1.73 8.39 -12.19
C TRP A 29 2.32 9.10 -13.41
N GLN A 30 3.15 8.39 -14.18
CA GLN A 30 3.72 8.92 -15.42
C GLN A 30 2.64 9.25 -16.46
N ASP A 31 1.61 8.40 -16.57
CA ASP A 31 0.50 8.58 -17.52
C ASP A 31 -0.50 9.65 -17.02
N TYR A 32 -0.66 9.82 -15.69
CA TYR A 32 -1.51 10.85 -15.10
C TYR A 32 -0.91 12.26 -15.21
N ASP A 33 0.37 12.43 -14.83
CA ASP A 33 1.09 13.69 -14.97
C ASP A 33 2.59 13.44 -15.22
N TYR A 34 2.92 13.36 -16.52
CA TYR A 34 4.29 13.11 -16.99
C TYR A 34 5.30 14.15 -16.49
N ASN A 35 4.92 15.43 -16.52
CA ASN A 35 5.82 16.53 -16.16
C ASN A 35 6.13 16.51 -14.66
N TYR A 36 5.12 16.24 -13.83
CA TYR A 36 5.32 16.07 -12.40
C TYR A 36 6.15 14.82 -12.10
N TYR A 37 5.85 13.70 -12.75
CA TYR A 37 6.57 12.44 -12.58
C TYR A 37 8.07 12.60 -12.88
N GLU A 38 8.44 13.14 -14.04
CA GLU A 38 9.85 13.26 -14.42
C GLU A 38 10.65 14.16 -13.46
N LYS A 39 10.03 15.22 -12.92
CA LYS A 39 10.65 16.11 -11.94
C LYS A 39 10.82 15.49 -10.56
N ASN A 40 9.93 14.57 -10.17
CA ASN A 40 9.82 14.10 -8.79
C ASN A 40 10.10 12.61 -8.59
N LYS A 41 10.23 11.79 -9.64
CA LYS A 41 10.36 10.32 -9.54
C LYS A 41 11.44 9.82 -8.58
N ASN A 42 12.53 10.57 -8.41
CA ASN A 42 13.61 10.23 -7.49
C ASN A 42 13.26 10.46 -6.00
N LYS A 43 12.23 11.27 -5.73
CA LYS A 43 11.66 11.56 -4.40
C LYS A 43 10.34 10.82 -4.17
N MET A 44 9.82 10.10 -5.16
CA MET A 44 8.62 9.27 -5.01
C MET A 44 9.00 7.93 -4.38
N LEU A 45 8.02 7.24 -3.83
CA LEU A 45 8.18 5.87 -3.34
C LEU A 45 8.58 4.94 -4.49
N SER A 46 9.62 4.13 -4.25
CA SER A 46 9.95 3.02 -5.15
C SER A 46 8.86 1.94 -5.07
N PRO A 47 8.34 1.45 -6.22
CA PRO A 47 7.40 0.33 -6.25
C PRO A 47 7.94 -0.93 -5.56
N GLN A 48 9.23 -1.21 -5.74
CA GLN A 48 9.90 -2.36 -5.12
C GLN A 48 9.93 -2.23 -3.60
N LYS A 49 10.15 -1.02 -3.06
CA LYS A 49 10.12 -0.78 -1.61
C LYS A 49 8.72 -0.95 -1.05
N VAL A 50 7.68 -0.50 -1.76
CA VAL A 50 6.28 -0.73 -1.37
C VAL A 50 5.97 -2.22 -1.31
N ALA A 51 6.28 -2.96 -2.39
CA ALA A 51 5.99 -4.39 -2.47
C ALA A 51 6.80 -5.21 -1.44
N ALA A 52 8.13 -5.08 -1.46
CA ALA A 52 9.02 -5.95 -0.71
C ALA A 52 9.06 -5.63 0.80
N LYS A 53 8.85 -4.36 1.19
CA LYS A 53 8.88 -3.99 2.62
C LYS A 53 7.48 -3.92 3.18
N LYS A 54 6.59 -3.13 2.60
CA LYS A 54 5.32 -2.85 3.25
C LYS A 54 4.29 -3.95 3.05
N ILE A 55 4.06 -4.40 1.81
CA ILE A 55 3.06 -5.43 1.52
C ILE A 55 3.47 -6.77 2.12
N VAL A 56 4.72 -7.20 1.93
CA VAL A 56 5.22 -8.45 2.52
C VAL A 56 5.15 -8.43 4.06
N GLU A 57 5.54 -7.33 4.72
CA GLU A 57 5.37 -7.20 6.17
C GLU A 57 3.91 -7.32 6.60
N MET A 58 2.97 -6.67 5.91
CA MET A 58 1.53 -6.75 6.23
C MET A 58 0.99 -8.18 6.11
N ILE A 59 1.44 -8.92 5.10
CA ILE A 59 1.05 -10.31 4.90
C ILE A 59 1.63 -11.21 5.99
N LEU A 60 2.92 -11.08 6.30
CA LEU A 60 3.64 -12.04 7.16
C LEU A 60 3.58 -11.71 8.66
N ASP A 61 3.57 -10.43 9.05
CA ASP A 61 3.56 -10.02 10.45
C ASP A 61 2.11 -9.88 10.98
N VAL A 62 1.48 -11.04 11.19
CA VAL A 62 0.12 -11.18 11.74
C VAL A 62 -0.04 -10.60 13.15
N LYS A 63 1.06 -10.39 13.88
CA LYS A 63 1.01 -9.82 15.23
C LYS A 63 0.84 -8.31 15.14
N LYS A 64 1.55 -7.67 14.22
CA LYS A 64 1.55 -6.23 14.01
C LYS A 64 0.37 -5.75 13.16
N TYR A 65 -0.02 -6.50 12.13
CA TYR A 65 -1.08 -6.09 11.19
C TYR A 65 -2.29 -7.03 11.30
N LYS A 66 -3.41 -6.47 11.74
CA LYS A 66 -4.67 -7.16 12.02
C LYS A 66 -5.63 -7.08 10.83
N ASN A 67 -6.63 -7.96 10.84
CA ASN A 67 -7.73 -7.89 9.88
C ASN A 67 -8.45 -6.54 10.04
N GLY A 68 -8.78 -5.89 8.93
CA GLY A 68 -9.39 -4.55 8.89
C GLY A 68 -8.40 -3.39 8.99
N ASP A 69 -7.13 -3.62 9.31
CA ASP A 69 -6.17 -2.53 9.52
C ASP A 69 -5.97 -1.66 8.27
N SER A 70 -5.75 -0.37 8.55
CA SER A 70 -5.38 0.62 7.57
C SER A 70 -4.02 1.21 7.93
N VAL A 71 -3.10 1.24 6.97
CA VAL A 71 -1.73 1.73 7.20
C VAL A 71 -1.29 2.71 6.13
N GLU A 72 -0.51 3.69 6.55
CA GLU A 72 -0.01 4.72 5.65
C GLU A 72 1.48 4.52 5.37
N MET A 73 1.91 4.86 4.16
CA MET A 73 3.32 4.88 3.76
C MET A 73 3.55 6.03 2.79
N TYR A 74 4.40 6.97 3.20
CA TYR A 74 4.80 8.12 2.37
C TYR A 74 6.31 8.06 2.09
N SER A 75 6.74 8.81 1.06
CA SER A 75 8.18 9.05 0.92
C SER A 75 8.67 9.82 2.15
N PRO A 76 9.84 9.47 2.71
CA PRO A 76 10.51 10.31 3.69
C PRO A 76 10.88 11.69 3.10
#